data_AF-A0AAX1MDV5-F1
#
_entry.id   AF-A0AAX1MDV5-F1
#
_cell.length_a   1.000
_cell.length_b   1.000
_cell.length_c   1.000
_cell.angle_alpha   90.00
_cell.angle_beta   90.00
_cell.angle_gamma   90.00
#
_symmetry.space_group_name_H-M   'P 1'
#
loop_
_entity.id
_entity.type
_entity.pdbx_description
1 polymer ?
#
loop_
_entity_poly.entity_id
_entity_poly.type
_entity_poly.pdbx_seq_one_letter_code
_entity_poly.pdbx_strand_id
1 'polypeptide(L)' 'MENQNPINQTHLIIAAISASFAKALDKHNPGVKEEFLKELGERYHEIREYSHPHIEALETLTWTRDFLNKD' A
#
# COMPACT_ATOMS: atom_id res chain seq x y z
N MET A 1 -14.49 -10.83 22.74
CA MET A 1 -13.23 -11.18 22.07
C MET A 1 -13.36 -10.67 20.66
N GLU A 2 -12.58 -9.65 20.30
CA GLU A 2 -12.61 -9.05 18.97
C GLU A 2 -12.23 -10.12 17.94
N ASN A 3 -13.14 -10.43 17.01
CA ASN A 3 -12.80 -11.09 15.76
C ASN A 3 -11.97 -10.11 14.93
N GLN A 4 -10.69 -9.95 15.29
CA GLN A 4 -9.73 -9.32 14.40
C GLN A 4 -9.59 -10.29 13.23
N ASN A 5 -10.09 -9.91 12.05
CA ASN A 5 -9.82 -10.65 10.83
C ASN A 5 -8.30 -10.90 10.76
N PRO A 6 -7.84 -12.16 10.64
CA PRO A 6 -6.43 -12.43 10.60
C PRO A 6 -5.83 -11.70 9.38
N ILE A 7 -4.78 -10.90 9.64
CA ILE A 7 -3.98 -10.21 8.61
C ILE A 7 -3.70 -11.17 7.46
N ASN A 8 -4.13 -10.79 6.26
CA ASN A 8 -3.86 -11.58 5.05
C ASN A 8 -2.36 -11.46 4.69
N GLN A 9 -1.59 -12.52 4.97
CA GLN A 9 -0.13 -12.53 4.80
C GLN A 9 0.30 -12.31 3.34
N THR A 10 -0.54 -12.72 2.37
CA THR A 10 -0.27 -12.49 0.94
C THR A 10 -0.31 -11.00 0.62
N HIS A 11 -1.31 -10.28 1.14
CA HIS A 11 -1.40 -8.82 0.96
C HIS A 11 -0.28 -8.08 1.67
N LEU A 12 0.12 -8.57 2.85
CA LEU A 12 1.25 -8.02 3.59
C LEU A 12 2.56 -8.15 2.80
N ILE A 13 2.81 -9.30 2.16
CA ILE A 13 4.03 -9.50 1.37
C ILE A 13 4.03 -8.67 0.08
N ILE A 14 2.88 -8.54 -0.58
CA ILE A 14 2.73 -7.66 -1.76
C ILE A 14 3.01 -6.21 -1.38
N ALA A 15 2.45 -5.75 -0.27
CA ALA A 15 2.68 -4.40 0.24
C ALA A 15 4.16 -4.16 0.57
N ALA A 16 4.81 -5.11 1.24
CA ALA A 16 6.22 -5.02 1.61
C ALA A 16 7.14 -4.98 0.37
N ILE A 17 6.89 -5.83 -0.63
CA ILE A 17 7.67 -5.87 -1.87
C ILE A 17 7.49 -4.56 -2.65
N SER A 18 6.25 -4.08 -2.79
CA SER A 18 5.94 -2.84 -3.50
C SER A 18 6.64 -1.63 -2.86
N ALA A 19 6.57 -1.51 -1.53
CA ALA A 19 7.26 -0.47 -0.79
C ALA A 19 8.79 -0.58 -0.93
N SER A 20 9.34 -1.79 -0.92
CA SER A 20 10.78 -2.02 -1.09
C SER A 20 11.26 -1.56 -2.47
N PHE A 21 10.51 -1.84 -3.53
CA PHE A 21 10.84 -1.35 -4.87
C PHE A 21 10.81 0.17 -4.96
N ALA A 22 9.75 0.82 -4.48
CA ALA A 22 9.66 2.28 -4.50
C ALA A 22 10.80 2.93 -3.71
N LYS A 23 11.16 2.41 -2.52
CA LYS A 23 12.34 2.89 -1.76
C LYS A 23 13.65 2.67 -2.50
N ALA A 24 13.83 1.51 -3.14
CA ALA A 24 15.06 1.20 -3.87
C ALA A 24 15.23 2.11 -5.10
N LEU A 25 14.15 2.35 -5.84
CA LEU A 25 14.15 3.22 -7.00
C LEU A 25 14.39 4.68 -6.61
N ASP A 26 13.79 5.15 -5.52
CA ASP A 26 13.97 6.53 -5.02
C ASP A 26 15.44 6.86 -4.68
N LYS A 27 16.22 5.88 -4.21
CA LYS A 27 17.68 6.05 -3.99
C LYS A 27 18.45 6.35 -5.27
N HIS A 28 17.95 5.88 -6.42
CA HIS A 28 18.59 6.08 -7.73
C HIS A 28 17.98 7.26 -8.50
N ASN A 29 16.71 7.57 -8.24
CA ASN A 29 15.98 8.68 -8.83
C ASN A 29 15.11 9.37 -7.76
N PRO A 30 15.66 10.36 -7.04
CA PRO A 30 14.94 11.05 -5.96
C PRO A 30 13.62 11.66 -6.46
N GLY A 31 12.53 11.37 -5.76
CA GLY A 31 11.18 11.83 -6.09
C GLY A 31 10.26 10.69 -6.51
N VAL A 32 10.79 9.52 -6.89
CA VAL A 32 9.98 8.33 -7.21
C VAL A 32 9.11 7.90 -6.04
N LYS A 33 9.60 8.00 -4.79
CA LYS A 33 8.78 7.66 -3.61
C LYS A 33 7.56 8.58 -3.51
N GLU A 34 7.73 9.87 -3.74
CA GLU A 34 6.66 10.87 -3.64
C GLU A 34 5.62 10.70 -4.75
N GLU A 35 6.09 10.48 -5.98
CA GLU A 35 5.22 10.14 -7.12
C GLU A 35 4.44 8.85 -6.85
N PHE A 36 5.10 7.81 -6.34
CA PHE A 36 4.45 6.55 -6.00
C PHE A 36 3.40 6.71 -4.90
N LEU A 37 3.67 7.51 -3.86
CA LEU A 37 2.70 7.79 -2.79
C LEU A 37 1.47 8.54 -3.31
N LYS A 38 1.65 9.47 -4.26
CA LYS A 38 0.55 10.18 -4.92
C LYS A 38 -0.34 9.21 -5.69
N GLU A 39 0.25 8.40 -6.57
CA GLU A 39 -0.47 7.37 -7.35
C GLU A 39 -1.22 6.40 -6.43
N LEU A 40 -0.58 5.95 -5.35
CA LEU A 40 -1.21 5.05 -4.38
C LEU A 40 -2.43 5.67 -3.67
N GLY A 41 -2.37 6.98 -3.37
CA GLY A 41 -3.51 7.73 -2.85
C GLY A 41 -4.67 7.81 -3.82
N GLU A 42 -4.39 8.08 -5.09
CA GLU A 42 -5.42 8.10 -6.15
C GLU A 42 -6.11 6.73 -6.29
N ARG A 43 -5.33 5.64 -6.33
CA ARG A 43 -5.87 4.27 -6.39
C ARG A 43 -6.72 3.91 -5.16
N TYR A 44 -6.34 4.38 -3.97
CA TYR A 44 -7.13 4.17 -2.75
C TYR A 44 -8.51 4.82 -2.87
N HIS A 45 -8.58 6.07 -3.34
CA HIS A 45 -9.85 6.78 -3.55
C HIS A 45 -10.72 6.07 -4.58
N GLU A 46 -10.15 5.70 -5.73
CA GLU A 46 -10.87 4.93 -6.75
C GLU A 46 -11.45 3.63 -6.18
N ILE A 47 -10.62 2.81 -5.51
CA ILE A 47 -11.02 1.50 -4.97
C ILE A 47 -12.10 1.64 -3.88
N ARG A 48 -12.00 2.67 -3.05
CA ARG A 48 -12.99 2.95 -1.99
C ARG A 48 -14.37 3.31 -2.55
N GLU A 49 -14.42 3.93 -3.73
CA GLU A 49 -15.67 4.39 -4.36
C GLU A 49 -16.38 3.29 -5.18
N TYR A 50 -15.77 2.12 -5.40
CA TYR A 50 -16.44 1.01 -6.06
C TYR A 50 -17.62 0.46 -5.25
N SER A 51 -18.60 -0.10 -5.98
CA SER A 51 -19.85 -0.62 -5.43
C SER A 51 -19.69 -1.82 -4.48
N HIS A 52 -18.54 -2.49 -4.48
CA HIS A 52 -18.26 -3.65 -3.65
C HIS A 52 -17.16 -3.34 -2.62
N PRO A 53 -17.27 -3.85 -1.39
CA PRO A 53 -16.24 -3.66 -0.37
C PRO A 53 -14.97 -4.44 -0.73
N HIS A 54 -13.96 -3.73 -1.24
CA HIS A 54 -12.64 -4.28 -1.56
C HIS A 54 -11.67 -4.18 -0.36
N ILE A 55 -12.08 -4.72 0.79
CA ILE A 55 -11.38 -4.58 2.08
C ILE A 55 -9.90 -4.98 1.97
N GLU A 56 -9.62 -6.09 1.30
CA GLU A 56 -8.28 -6.63 1.11
C GLU A 56 -7.39 -5.77 0.21
N ALA A 57 -7.96 -5.15 -0.83
CA ALA A 57 -7.24 -4.22 -1.69
C ALA A 57 -6.88 -2.95 -0.92
N LEU A 58 -7.85 -2.40 -0.17
CA LEU A 58 -7.62 -1.23 0.69
C LEU A 58 -6.59 -1.52 1.80
N GLU A 59 -6.60 -2.74 2.36
CA GLU A 59 -5.61 -3.22 3.32
C GLU A 59 -4.20 -3.24 2.71
N THR A 60 -4.05 -3.81 1.52
CA THR A 60 -2.78 -3.86 0.78
C THR A 60 -2.22 -2.45 0.53
N LEU A 61 -3.06 -1.52 0.06
CA LEU A 61 -2.65 -0.14 -0.19
C LEU A 61 -2.22 0.56 1.10
N THR A 62 -2.98 0.35 2.18
CA THR A 62 -2.68 0.94 3.49
C THR A 62 -1.31 0.50 4.00
N TRP A 63 -1.02 -0.80 3.98
CA TRP A 63 0.28 -1.30 4.40
C TRP A 63 1.42 -0.85 3.48
N THR A 64 1.19 -0.75 2.17
CA THR A 64 2.22 -0.28 1.23
C THR A 64 2.66 1.13 1.60
N ARG A 65 1.69 2.02 1.88
CA ARG A 65 1.96 3.38 2.36
C ARG A 65 2.72 3.37 3.69
N ASP A 66 2.29 2.54 4.64
CA ASP A 66 2.91 2.46 5.96
C ASP A 66 4.36 1.98 5.88
N PHE A 67 4.66 0.98 5.04
CA PHE A 67 6.02 0.50 4.84
C PHE A 67 6.92 1.52 4.13
N LEU A 68 6.37 2.34 3.22
CA LEU A 68 7.11 3.43 2.56
C LEU A 68 7.51 4.56 3.50
N ASN A 69 6.71 4.79 4.54
CA ASN A 69 6.90 5.86 5.51
C ASN A 69 7.60 5.40 6.80
N LYS A 70 7.80 4.11 7.00
CA LYS A 70 8.72 3.59 8.02
C LYS A 70 10.16 3.81 7.55
N ASP A 71 11.04 4.22 8.46
CA ASP A 71 12.48 4.40 8.19
C ASP A 71 13.16 3.06 7.85
#